data_AF-A0A956KAE0-F1
#
_entry.id   AF-A0A956KAE0-F1
#
_cell.length_a   1.000
_cell.length_b   1.000
_cell.length_c   1.000
_cell.angle_alpha   90.00
_cell.angle_beta   90.00
_cell.angle_gamma   90.00
#
_symmetry.space_group_name_H-M   'P 1'
#
loop_
_entity.id
_entity.type
_entity.pdbx_description
1 polymer ?
#
loop_
_entity_poly.entity_id
_entity_poly.type
_entity_poly.pdbx_seq_one_letter_code
_entity_poly.pdbx_strand_id
1 'polypeptide(L)'
;ELQHENIAQVYDFGQVSEDYFLAMEYVPGMNLRRVQRVLASRGQVPPFRVTLRILADVLAALEYAHTRVDTYGRPMRLVHRDVNPRNVMLSVRGEVKLIDFGVAKSDTKTDQTVGRSMKGKFAYMAPEQVEAKVRVDGRSDIFAVGLVLHELIEGRSPYAGMSEAQIINY
;
A
#
# COMPACT_ATOMS: atom_id res chain seq x y z
N GLU A 1 -6.54 -7.17 -16.27
CA GLU A 1 -7.01 -5.84 -15.85
C GLU A 1 -7.63 -5.94 -14.45
N LEU A 2 -7.24 -5.03 -13.56
CA LEU A 2 -7.81 -4.90 -12.20
C LEU A 2 -8.90 -3.83 -12.26
N GLN A 3 -10.16 -4.21 -12.05
CA GLN A 3 -11.28 -3.27 -12.06
C GLN A 3 -12.09 -3.46 -10.77
N HIS A 4 -11.95 -2.52 -9.86
CA HIS A 4 -12.62 -2.53 -8.56
C HIS A 4 -12.81 -1.09 -8.08
N GLU A 5 -13.91 -0.78 -7.39
CA GLU A 5 -14.21 0.59 -6.96
C GLU A 5 -13.11 1.19 -6.07
N ASN A 6 -12.52 0.35 -5.21
CA ASN A 6 -11.45 0.73 -4.29
C ASN A 6 -10.02 0.52 -4.82
N ILE A 7 -9.85 0.26 -6.13
CA ILE A 7 -8.54 0.21 -6.78
C ILE A 7 -8.50 1.33 -7.81
N ALA A 8 -7.46 2.15 -7.81
CA ALA A 8 -7.28 3.14 -8.88
C ALA A 8 -7.01 2.41 -10.20
N GLN A 9 -7.82 2.71 -11.21
CA GLN A 9 -7.70 2.06 -12.52
C GLN A 9 -6.35 2.43 -13.16
N VAL A 10 -5.62 1.44 -13.67
CA VAL A 10 -4.49 1.67 -14.57
C VAL A 10 -5.04 1.75 -15.99
N TYR A 11 -4.76 2.86 -16.67
CA TYR A 11 -5.18 3.07 -18.06
C TYR A 11 -4.14 2.56 -19.05
N ASP A 12 -2.86 2.87 -18.79
CA ASP A 12 -1.76 2.49 -19.67
C ASP A 12 -0.45 2.46 -18.89
N PHE A 13 0.52 1.69 -19.39
CA PHE A 13 1.89 1.70 -18.91
C PHE A 13 2.83 1.45 -20.07
N GLY A 14 4.01 2.04 -20.02
CA GLY A 14 4.96 1.88 -21.11
C GLY A 14 6.27 2.58 -20.85
N GLN A 15 7.03 2.74 -21.92
CA GLN A 15 8.31 3.40 -21.92
C GLN A 15 8.34 4.43 -23.05
N VAL A 16 8.75 5.65 -22.74
CA VAL A 16 9.02 6.70 -23.72
C VAL A 16 10.50 7.03 -23.60
N SER A 17 11.28 6.73 -24.63
CA SER A 17 12.75 6.79 -24.59
C SER A 17 13.31 5.93 -23.45
N GLU A 18 13.96 6.51 -22.45
CA GLU A 18 14.52 5.81 -21.29
C GLU A 18 13.60 5.86 -20.06
N ASP A 19 12.47 6.58 -20.13
CA ASP A 19 11.59 6.81 -19.00
C ASP A 19 10.36 5.89 -19.05
N TYR A 20 10.13 5.16 -17.96
CA TYR A 20 8.90 4.40 -17.77
C TYR A 20 7.79 5.31 -17.27
N PHE A 21 6.58 5.13 -17.80
CA PHE A 21 5.40 5.84 -17.35
C PHE A 21 4.27 4.88 -16.97
N LEU A 22 3.41 5.35 -16.06
CA LEU A 22 2.19 4.69 -15.65
C LEU A 22 1.06 5.73 -15.67
N ALA A 23 0.10 5.56 -16.57
CA ALA A 23 -1.10 6.36 -16.64
C ALA A 23 -2.20 5.68 -15.83
N MET A 24 -2.72 6.38 -14.83
CA MET A 24 -3.72 5.85 -13.89
C MET A 24 -4.85 6.86 -13.65
N GLU A 25 -5.93 6.37 -13.05
CA GLU A 25 -7.03 7.17 -12.56
C GLU A 25 -6.53 8.32 -11.69
N TYR A 26 -6.89 9.54 -12.07
CA TYR A 26 -6.68 10.69 -11.21
C TYR A 26 -7.71 10.66 -10.08
N VAL A 27 -7.25 10.41 -8.85
CA VAL A 27 -8.10 10.42 -7.65
C VAL A 27 -8.05 11.82 -7.03
N PRO A 28 -9.06 12.68 -7.24
CA PRO A 28 -9.07 14.04 -6.69
C PRO A 28 -9.17 13.96 -5.16
N GLY A 29 -8.10 14.29 -4.44
CA GLY A 29 -8.08 14.16 -2.99
C GLY A 29 -6.68 14.15 -2.38
N MET A 30 -6.54 13.46 -1.25
CA MET A 30 -5.28 13.36 -0.51
C MET A 30 -5.00 11.91 -0.11
N ASN A 31 -3.72 11.52 -0.11
CA ASN A 31 -3.36 10.26 0.52
C ASN A 31 -3.54 10.33 2.04
N LEU A 32 -3.77 9.16 2.64
CA LEU A 32 -4.01 8.99 4.07
C LEU A 32 -2.84 9.53 4.90
N ARG A 33 -1.60 9.44 4.41
CA ARG A 33 -0.43 10.02 5.08
C ARG A 33 -0.54 11.54 5.24
N ARG A 34 -1.04 12.25 4.22
CA ARG A 34 -1.26 13.69 4.30
C ARG A 34 -2.38 14.03 5.28
N VAL A 35 -3.46 13.24 5.30
CA VAL A 35 -4.55 13.40 6.27
C VAL A 35 -4.06 13.21 7.70
N GLN A 36 -3.28 12.16 7.97
CA GLN A 36 -2.64 11.94 9.28
C GLN A 36 -1.79 13.13 9.72
N ARG A 37 -0.98 13.72 8.83
CA ARG A 37 -0.16 14.91 9.18
C ARG A 37 -1.02 16.12 9.57
N VAL A 38 -2.11 16.37 8.85
CA VAL A 38 -3.02 17.49 9.14
C VAL A 38 -3.73 17.31 10.48
N LEU A 39 -4.12 16.07 10.81
CA LEU A 39 -4.74 15.77 12.10
C LEU A 39 -3.72 15.84 13.24
N ALA A 40 -2.52 15.29 13.02
CA ALA A 40 -1.44 15.33 14.01
C ALA A 40 -1.01 16.77 14.35
N SER A 41 -0.97 17.69 13.38
CA SER A 41 -0.68 19.12 13.66
C SER A 41 -1.74 19.80 14.53
N ARG A 42 -2.89 19.14 14.74
CA ARG A 42 -3.99 19.58 15.62
C ARG A 42 -4.09 18.72 16.88
N GLY A 43 -3.16 17.79 17.12
CA GLY A 43 -3.24 16.83 18.22
C GLY A 43 -4.41 15.85 18.09
N GLN A 44 -4.83 15.55 16.86
CA GLN A 44 -5.99 14.71 16.57
C GLN A 44 -5.59 13.45 15.79
N VAL A 45 -6.44 12.44 15.88
CA VAL A 45 -6.45 11.24 15.04
C VAL A 45 -7.80 11.14 14.32
N PRO A 46 -7.92 10.37 13.23
CA PRO A 46 -9.20 10.18 12.56
C PRO A 46 -10.23 9.55 13.52
N PRO A 47 -11.52 9.91 13.43
CA PRO A 47 -12.56 9.23 14.19
C PRO A 47 -12.55 7.72 13.91
N PHE A 48 -12.72 6.91 14.94
CA PHE A 48 -12.61 5.44 14.84
C PHE A 48 -13.49 4.83 13.74
N ARG A 49 -14.73 5.33 13.58
CA ARG A 49 -15.63 4.88 12.51
C ARG A 49 -15.10 5.17 11.10
N VAL A 50 -14.42 6.32 10.93
CA VAL A 50 -13.79 6.69 9.65
C VAL A 50 -12.58 5.80 9.40
N THR A 51 -11.76 5.55 10.42
CA THR A 51 -10.63 4.61 10.35
C THR A 51 -11.10 3.23 9.88
N LEU A 52 -12.13 2.66 10.52
CA LEU A 52 -12.65 1.36 10.13
C LEU A 52 -13.21 1.34 8.70
N ARG A 53 -13.89 2.41 8.27
CA ARG A 53 -14.40 2.50 6.90
C ARG A 53 -13.26 2.51 5.87
N ILE A 54 -12.21 3.30 6.11
CA ILE A 54 -11.04 3.35 5.23
C ILE A 54 -10.40 1.96 5.11
N LEU A 55 -10.21 1.27 6.23
CA LEU A 55 -9.58 -0.05 6.22
C LEU A 55 -10.47 -1.12 5.59
N ALA A 56 -11.79 -1.05 5.77
CA ALA A 56 -12.73 -1.96 5.11
C ALA A 56 -12.64 -1.83 3.58
N ASP A 57 -12.60 -0.61 3.06
CA ASP A 57 -12.47 -0.36 1.61
C ASP A 57 -11.09 -0.81 1.07
N VAL A 58 -10.01 -0.63 1.84
CA VAL A 58 -8.68 -1.18 1.51
C VAL A 58 -8.69 -2.71 1.50
N LEU A 59 -9.32 -3.34 2.49
CA LEU A 59 -9.43 -4.80 2.56
C LEU A 59 -10.27 -5.37 1.41
N ALA A 60 -11.33 -4.69 0.98
CA ALA A 60 -12.12 -5.08 -0.19
C ALA A 60 -11.26 -5.04 -1.48
N ALA A 61 -10.45 -3.99 -1.66
CA ALA A 61 -9.49 -3.92 -2.76
C ALA A 61 -8.47 -5.08 -2.74
N LEU A 62 -7.93 -5.41 -1.56
CA LEU A 62 -6.96 -6.48 -1.39
C LEU A 62 -7.59 -7.86 -1.65
N GLU A 63 -8.78 -8.11 -1.11
CA GLU A 63 -9.52 -9.35 -1.36
C GLU A 63 -9.75 -9.57 -2.86
N TYR A 64 -10.23 -8.53 -3.56
CA TYR A 64 -10.42 -8.58 -5.01
C TYR A 64 -9.13 -8.94 -5.76
N ALA A 65 -8.01 -8.31 -5.40
CA ALA A 65 -6.72 -8.57 -6.04
C ALA A 65 -6.17 -9.97 -5.73
N HIS A 66 -6.26 -10.41 -4.47
CA HIS A 66 -5.74 -11.70 -4.01
C HIS A 66 -6.49 -12.88 -4.64
N THR A 67 -7.79 -12.72 -4.87
CA THR A 67 -8.67 -13.75 -5.42
C THR A 67 -8.83 -13.69 -6.95
N ARG A 68 -8.22 -12.69 -7.61
CA ARG A 68 -8.38 -12.49 -9.06
C ARG A 68 -7.87 -13.69 -9.87
N VAL A 69 -8.67 -14.09 -10.87
CA VAL A 69 -8.31 -15.08 -11.89
C VAL A 69 -8.15 -14.44 -13.26
N ASP A 70 -7.29 -15.02 -14.11
CA ASP A 70 -7.13 -14.60 -15.50
C ASP A 70 -8.27 -15.10 -16.41
N THR A 71 -8.22 -14.78 -17.70
CA THR A 71 -9.22 -15.20 -18.70
C THR A 71 -9.34 -16.71 -18.87
N TYR A 72 -8.37 -17.48 -18.36
CA TYR A 72 -8.33 -18.94 -18.39
C TYR A 72 -8.69 -19.56 -17.03
N GLY A 73 -9.16 -18.74 -16.07
CA GLY A 73 -9.55 -19.19 -14.73
C GLY A 73 -8.36 -19.48 -13.81
N ARG A 74 -7.14 -19.10 -14.18
CA ARG A 74 -5.94 -19.34 -13.37
C ARG A 74 -5.79 -18.25 -12.31
N PRO A 75 -5.54 -18.57 -11.03
CA PRO A 75 -5.29 -17.57 -10.00
C PRO A 75 -4.10 -16.69 -10.34
N MET A 76 -4.33 -15.38 -10.41
CA MET A 76 -3.28 -14.38 -10.64
C MET A 76 -2.46 -14.11 -9.36
N ARG A 77 -3.07 -14.32 -8.18
CA ARG A 77 -2.43 -14.17 -6.85
C ARG A 77 -1.69 -12.84 -6.71
N LEU A 78 -2.35 -11.75 -7.11
CA LEU A 78 -1.73 -10.42 -7.10
C LEU A 78 -1.60 -9.95 -5.66
N VAL A 79 -0.37 -9.77 -5.19
CA VAL A 79 -0.05 -9.25 -3.85
C VAL A 79 0.45 -7.82 -4.01
N HIS A 80 -0.06 -6.88 -3.21
CA HIS A 80 0.30 -5.48 -3.32
C HIS A 80 1.74 -5.22 -2.85
N ARG A 81 2.16 -5.84 -1.73
CA ARG A 81 3.50 -5.79 -1.13
C ARG A 81 3.99 -4.40 -0.70
N ASP A 82 3.11 -3.41 -0.70
CA ASP A 82 3.45 -2.01 -0.39
C ASP A 82 2.25 -1.24 0.16
N VAL A 83 1.38 -1.91 0.93
CA VAL A 83 0.25 -1.24 1.59
C VAL A 83 0.79 -0.31 2.67
N ASN A 84 0.54 0.98 2.53
CA ASN A 84 0.93 1.99 3.50
C ASN A 84 0.07 3.27 3.31
N PRO A 85 0.07 4.23 4.25
CA PRO A 85 -0.81 5.40 4.16
C PRO A 85 -0.53 6.33 2.95
N ARG A 86 0.60 6.21 2.26
CA ARG A 86 0.85 6.97 1.03
C ARG A 86 0.11 6.39 -0.18
N ASN A 87 -0.16 5.08 -0.15
CA ASN A 87 -0.80 4.34 -1.23
C ASN A 87 -2.31 4.21 -1.03
N VAL A 88 -2.87 4.80 0.02
CA VAL A 88 -4.32 4.89 0.26
C VAL A 88 -4.77 6.31 -0.03
N MET A 89 -5.50 6.51 -1.11
CA MET A 89 -6.08 7.79 -1.52
C MET A 89 -7.50 7.96 -0.96
N LEU A 90 -7.78 9.13 -0.41
CA LEU A 90 -9.12 9.55 0.00
C LEU A 90 -9.59 10.64 -0.97
N SER A 91 -10.62 10.34 -1.75
CA SER A 91 -11.18 11.28 -2.73
C SER A 91 -12.02 12.35 -2.03
N VAL A 92 -12.18 13.50 -2.68
CA VAL A 92 -13.08 14.58 -2.22
C VAL A 92 -14.56 14.15 -2.22
N ARG A 93 -14.89 13.03 -2.87
CA ARG A 93 -16.23 12.42 -2.87
C ARG A 93 -16.40 11.37 -1.77
N GLY A 94 -15.37 11.13 -0.96
CA GLY A 94 -15.40 10.16 0.13
C GLY A 94 -15.05 8.73 -0.29
N GLU A 95 -14.53 8.54 -1.50
CA GLU A 95 -14.09 7.22 -1.96
C GLU A 95 -12.69 6.92 -1.44
N VAL A 96 -12.43 5.65 -1.15
CA VAL A 96 -11.11 5.14 -0.80
C VAL A 96 -10.57 4.38 -1.98
N LYS A 97 -9.37 4.75 -2.46
CA LYS A 97 -8.70 4.07 -3.57
C LYS A 97 -7.29 3.65 -3.18
N LEU A 98 -7.01 2.36 -3.32
CA LEU A 98 -5.68 1.79 -3.21
C LEU A 98 -4.95 1.96 -4.55
N ILE A 99 -3.78 2.58 -4.51
CA ILE A 99 -2.93 2.87 -5.68
C ILE A 99 -1.64 2.06 -5.63
N ASP A 100 -0.85 2.06 -6.71
CA ASP A 100 0.46 1.43 -6.76
C ASP A 100 0.45 -0.08 -6.47
N PHE A 101 -0.60 -0.79 -6.91
CA PHE A 101 -0.54 -2.24 -7.06
C PHE A 101 0.70 -2.57 -7.88
N GLY A 102 1.65 -3.31 -7.29
CA GLY A 102 3.05 -3.38 -7.74
C GLY A 102 3.29 -3.90 -9.16
N VAL A 103 2.93 -3.12 -10.18
CA VAL A 103 3.18 -3.37 -11.61
C VAL A 103 4.69 -3.51 -11.88
N ALA A 104 5.55 -3.05 -10.96
CA ALA A 104 7.01 -3.12 -11.07
C ALA A 104 7.67 -4.34 -10.40
N LYS A 105 6.92 -5.27 -9.76
CA LYS A 105 7.53 -6.37 -8.98
C LYS A 105 7.21 -7.78 -9.47
N SER A 106 6.50 -7.91 -10.60
CA SER A 106 6.06 -9.22 -11.09
C SER A 106 7.13 -10.02 -11.83
N ASP A 107 8.23 -9.42 -12.34
CA ASP A 107 9.23 -10.20 -13.11
C ASP A 107 10.71 -9.83 -12.92
N THR A 108 11.06 -8.82 -12.14
CA THR A 108 12.47 -8.42 -12.00
C THR A 108 13.08 -8.94 -10.69
N LYS A 109 14.00 -9.90 -10.86
CA LYS A 109 15.02 -10.24 -9.87
C LYS A 109 15.59 -8.97 -9.24
N THR A 110 15.51 -8.89 -7.92
CA THR A 110 16.56 -8.31 -7.07
C THR A 110 17.18 -6.99 -7.57
N ASP A 111 16.39 -5.92 -7.72
CA ASP A 111 17.00 -4.59 -7.87
C ASP A 111 17.40 -4.03 -6.50
N GLN A 112 18.63 -4.37 -6.11
CA GLN A 112 19.42 -3.74 -5.05
C GLN A 112 19.89 -2.34 -5.46
N THR A 113 18.98 -1.48 -5.92
CA THR A 113 19.37 -0.10 -6.27
C THR A 113 18.17 0.81 -6.11
N VAL A 114 18.06 1.51 -4.96
CA VAL A 114 17.93 2.97 -4.83
C VAL A 114 18.08 3.29 -3.33
N GLY A 115 19.33 3.39 -2.89
CA GLY A 115 19.69 3.95 -1.60
C GLY A 115 19.37 5.45 -1.56
N ARG A 116 18.17 5.80 -1.09
CA ARG A 116 17.81 7.09 -0.44
C ARG A 116 16.31 7.24 -0.17
N SER A 117 15.44 6.51 -0.89
CA SER A 117 13.97 6.62 -0.76
C SER A 117 13.29 5.50 0.04
N MET A 118 14.05 4.56 0.62
CA MET A 118 13.49 3.43 1.38
C MET A 118 13.07 3.78 2.82
N LYS A 119 13.39 4.99 3.29
CA LYS A 119 13.12 5.41 4.67
C LYS A 119 11.61 5.49 4.93
N GLY A 120 11.09 4.49 5.64
CA GLY A 120 9.68 4.35 5.99
C GLY A 120 8.92 3.26 5.24
N LYS A 121 9.50 2.64 4.19
CA LYS A 121 8.88 1.48 3.52
C LYS A 121 9.00 0.21 4.35
N PHE A 122 10.15 0.03 5.03
CA PHE A 122 10.39 -1.07 5.97
C PHE A 122 9.40 -1.08 7.14
N ALA A 123 8.88 0.08 7.54
CA ALA A 123 7.96 0.20 8.67
C ALA A 123 6.58 -0.42 8.41
N TYR A 124 6.29 -0.88 7.19
CA TYR A 124 5.06 -1.61 6.83
C TYR A 124 5.33 -2.99 6.22
N MET A 125 6.61 -3.41 6.14
CA MET A 125 6.93 -4.73 5.57
C MET A 125 6.64 -5.82 6.59
N ALA A 126 5.98 -6.89 6.13
CA ALA A 126 5.83 -8.09 6.93
C ALA A 126 7.18 -8.82 7.10
N PRO A 127 7.38 -9.57 8.21
CA PRO A 127 8.64 -10.28 8.47
C PRO A 127 9.09 -11.16 7.29
N GLU A 128 8.16 -11.86 6.64
CA GLU A 128 8.46 -12.70 5.47
C GLU A 128 8.95 -11.91 4.24
N GLN A 129 8.61 -10.62 4.14
CA GLN A 129 9.13 -9.74 3.08
C GLN A 129 10.58 -9.32 3.34
N VAL A 130 10.98 -9.24 4.61
CA VAL A 130 12.32 -8.85 5.04
C VAL A 130 13.29 -10.03 4.93
N GLU A 131 12.84 -11.23 5.32
CA GLU A 131 13.69 -12.43 5.32
C GLU A 131 14.07 -12.93 3.92
N ALA A 132 13.32 -12.56 2.88
CA ALA A 132 13.50 -12.92 1.47
C ALA A 132 13.56 -14.43 1.13
N LYS A 133 13.51 -15.32 2.14
CA LYS A 133 13.58 -16.78 2.02
C LYS A 133 12.21 -17.45 1.94
N VAL A 134 11.15 -16.74 2.34
CA VAL A 134 9.78 -17.26 2.37
C VAL A 134 8.99 -16.65 1.21
N ARG A 135 8.12 -17.47 0.60
CA ARG A 135 7.21 -16.97 -0.44
C ARG A 135 6.24 -15.96 0.17
N VAL A 136 6.30 -14.73 -0.30
CA VAL A 136 5.37 -13.66 0.07
C VAL A 136 4.01 -13.87 -0.61
N ASP A 137 2.95 -13.96 0.18
CA ASP A 137 1.55 -14.05 -0.26
C ASP A 137 0.70 -12.90 0.32
N GLY A 138 -0.63 -12.95 0.11
CA GLY A 138 -1.56 -11.91 0.52
C GLY A 138 -1.55 -11.59 2.03
N ARG A 139 -1.05 -12.49 2.88
CA ARG A 139 -0.94 -12.24 4.34
C ARG A 139 0.00 -11.07 4.67
N SER A 140 0.99 -10.81 3.81
CA SER A 140 1.87 -9.66 3.95
C SER A 140 1.13 -8.32 3.83
N ASP A 141 0.12 -8.24 2.95
CA ASP A 141 -0.72 -7.05 2.83
C ASP A 141 -1.62 -6.88 4.07
N ILE A 142 -2.12 -7.98 4.64
CA ILE A 142 -2.93 -7.95 5.87
C ILE A 142 -2.11 -7.46 7.07
N PHE A 143 -0.86 -7.91 7.18
CA PHE A 143 0.07 -7.43 8.20
C PHE A 143 0.27 -5.91 8.08
N ALA A 144 0.52 -5.41 6.86
CA ALA A 144 0.67 -3.99 6.59
C ALA A 144 -0.61 -3.18 6.93
N VAL A 145 -1.80 -3.71 6.62
CA VAL A 145 -3.08 -3.11 7.05
C VAL A 145 -3.17 -3.00 8.58
N GLY A 146 -2.71 -4.01 9.32
CA GLY A 146 -2.65 -3.98 10.78
C GLY A 146 -1.76 -2.85 11.32
N LEU A 147 -0.61 -2.62 10.67
CA LEU A 147 0.27 -1.50 11.01
C LEU A 147 -0.35 -0.14 10.69
N VAL A 148 -1.09 -0.03 9.58
CA VAL A 148 -1.86 1.17 9.25
C VAL A 148 -2.96 1.42 10.29
N LEU A 149 -3.69 0.39 10.72
CA LEU A 149 -4.68 0.49 11.79
C LEU A 149 -4.07 1.03 13.07
N HIS A 150 -2.95 0.46 13.52
CA HIS A 150 -2.23 0.93 14.70
C HIS A 150 -1.88 2.42 14.57
N GLU A 151 -1.27 2.82 13.45
CA GLU A 151 -0.87 4.22 13.22
C GLU A 151 -2.07 5.19 13.20
N LEU A 152 -3.22 4.77 12.68
CA LEU A 152 -4.43 5.59 12.67
C LEU A 152 -5.05 5.76 14.05
N ILE A 153 -4.92 4.77 14.94
CA ILE A 153 -5.45 4.84 16.31
C ILE A 153 -4.49 5.63 17.22
N GLU A 154 -3.20 5.31 17.18
CA GLU A 154 -2.19 5.89 18.07
C GLU A 154 -1.65 7.24 17.57
N GLY A 155 -1.94 7.61 16.31
CA GLY A 155 -1.41 8.80 15.67
C GLY A 155 0.09 8.74 15.34
N ARG A 156 0.74 7.59 15.57
CA ARG A 156 2.16 7.35 15.32
C ARG A 156 2.41 5.88 14.94
N SER A 157 3.48 5.67 14.16
CA SER A 157 3.93 4.33 13.80
C SER A 157 4.28 3.51 15.06
N PRO A 158 3.99 2.19 15.11
CA PRO A 158 4.45 1.33 16.20
C PRO A 158 5.97 1.31 16.34
N TYR A 159 6.69 1.66 15.28
CA TYR A 159 8.15 1.69 15.23
C TYR A 159 8.72 3.11 15.40
N ALA A 160 7.93 4.06 15.91
CA ALA A 160 8.38 5.43 16.10
C ALA A 160 9.62 5.48 17.01
N GLY A 161 10.69 6.13 16.52
CA GLY A 161 11.97 6.24 17.24
C GLY A 161 12.93 5.07 17.00
N MET A 162 12.53 4.03 16.26
CA MET A 162 13.40 2.93 15.89
C MET A 162 14.14 3.23 14.58
N SER A 163 15.40 2.78 14.50
CA SER A 163 16.17 2.72 13.26
C SER A 163 15.66 1.60 12.35
N GLU A 164 15.97 1.66 11.06
CA GLU A 164 15.61 0.61 10.09
C GLU A 164 16.15 -0.76 10.52
N ALA A 165 17.39 -0.82 11.00
CA ALA A 165 17.98 -2.05 11.52
C ALA A 165 17.21 -2.61 12.72
N GLN A 166 16.65 -1.77 13.59
CA GLN A 166 15.84 -2.24 14.72
C GLN A 166 14.47 -2.75 14.28
N ILE A 167 13.87 -2.17 13.24
CA ILE A 167 12.59 -2.63 12.68
C ILE A 167 12.76 -3.99 12.00
N ILE A 168 13.85 -4.17 11.26
CA ILE A 168 14.17 -5.41 10.53
C ILE A 168 14.44 -6.59 11.47
N ASN A 169 14.95 -6.33 12.68
CA ASN A 169 15.31 -7.36 13.65
C ASN A 169 14.27 -7.52 14.79
N TYR A 170 13.08 -6.94 14.64
CA TYR A 170 11.98 -7.06 15.62
C TYR A 170 11.12 -8.29 15.33
#